data_AF-A0A6A6JSI9-F1
#
_entry.id   AF-A0A6A6JSI9-F1
#
_cell.length_a   1.000
_cell.length_b   1.000
_cell.length_c   1.000
_cell.angle_alpha   90.00
_cell.angle_beta   90.00
_cell.angle_gamma   90.00
#
_symmetry.space_group_name_H-M   'P 1'
#
loop_
_entity.id
_entity.type
_entity.pdbx_description
1 polymer ?
#
loop_
_entity_poly.entity_id
_entity_poly.type
_entity_poly.pdbx_seq_one_letter_code
_entity_poly.pdbx_strand_id
1 'polypeptide(L)'
;MAEDFFCCIYEAKVVADLRHPHTRNDARLTVAERQRLLTAFYHSWDLLRNLQVSGENARSALPALSPRALFLAFETVGFMHDHVEEPYMRHISRLLGGDRDVFEKLGIAAVLRLCLLFNERLGQLAEDETSVYRGYCLPPKTPLGLFAAFDHWQEICEELFGEF
;
A
#
# COMPACT_ATOMS: atom_id res chain seq x y z
N MET A 1 -9.30 15.97 4.77
CA MET A 1 -9.97 14.96 3.92
C MET A 1 -9.39 13.57 4.25
N ALA A 2 -9.91 12.46 3.71
CA ALA A 2 -9.44 11.10 4.05
C ALA A 2 -7.94 10.92 3.80
N GLU A 3 -7.47 11.54 2.73
CA GLU A 3 -6.11 11.58 2.22
C GLU A 3 -5.17 12.25 3.22
N ASP A 4 -5.55 13.43 3.72
CA ASP A 4 -4.76 14.16 4.71
C ASP A 4 -4.61 13.34 6.00
N PHE A 5 -5.71 12.68 6.42
CA PHE A 5 -5.71 11.87 7.63
C PHE A 5 -4.85 10.62 7.47
N PHE A 6 -4.96 9.90 6.35
CA PHE A 6 -4.12 8.76 6.04
C PHE A 6 -2.63 9.14 5.95
N CYS A 7 -2.31 10.25 5.28
CA CYS A 7 -0.94 10.80 5.26
C CYS A 7 -0.43 11.12 6.66
N CYS A 8 -1.25 11.73 7.53
CA CYS A 8 -0.84 12.04 8.90
C CYS A 8 -0.49 10.78 9.71
N ILE A 9 -1.28 9.70 9.56
CA ILE A 9 -0.97 8.43 10.23
C ILE A 9 0.34 7.85 9.68
N TYR A 10 0.53 7.88 8.36
CA TYR A 10 1.75 7.39 7.71
C TYR A 10 2.99 8.19 8.14
N GLU A 11 2.90 9.51 8.20
CA GLU A 11 3.96 10.37 8.69
C GLU A 11 4.34 10.04 10.14
N ALA A 12 3.33 9.85 10.99
CA ALA A 12 3.54 9.53 12.40
C ALA A 12 4.09 8.11 12.66
N LYS A 13 3.83 7.15 11.76
CA LYS A 13 4.18 5.73 11.95
C LYS A 13 5.39 5.27 11.15
N VAL A 14 5.66 5.89 9.99
CA VAL A 14 6.71 5.47 9.06
C VAL A 14 7.76 6.56 8.91
N VAL A 15 7.34 7.81 8.63
CA VAL A 15 8.29 8.90 8.38
C VAL A 15 9.04 9.31 9.65
N ALA A 16 8.35 9.34 10.79
CA ALA A 16 8.95 9.62 12.09
C ALA A 16 10.02 8.58 12.50
N ASP A 17 9.87 7.33 12.03
CA ASP A 17 10.72 6.20 12.40
C ASP A 17 11.75 5.85 11.31
N LEU A 18 11.98 6.75 10.34
CA LEU A 18 12.99 6.56 9.30
C LEU A 18 14.39 6.39 9.91
N ARG A 19 15.07 5.32 9.49
CA ARG A 19 16.42 4.99 9.94
C ARG A 19 17.46 5.84 9.23
N HIS A 20 18.59 6.08 9.89
CA HIS A 20 19.75 6.71 9.27
C HIS A 20 20.23 5.94 8.02
N PRO A 21 20.68 6.66 6.96
CA PRO A 21 20.84 8.12 6.87
C PRO A 21 19.55 8.88 6.46
N HIS A 22 18.41 8.20 6.33
CA HIS A 22 17.18 8.75 5.73
C HIS A 22 16.26 9.48 6.72
N THR A 23 16.65 9.55 8.00
CA THR A 23 15.97 10.36 9.02
C THR A 23 15.88 11.82 8.58
N ARG A 24 14.74 12.46 8.83
CA ARG A 24 14.46 13.83 8.40
C ARG A 24 14.33 14.75 9.60
N ASN A 25 14.71 16.02 9.42
CA ASN A 25 14.49 17.06 10.42
C ASN A 25 13.00 17.38 10.59
N ASP A 26 12.22 17.26 9.51
CA ASP A 26 10.76 17.36 9.52
C ASP A 26 10.17 16.00 9.11
N ALA A 27 9.40 15.39 9.99
CA ALA A 27 8.82 14.05 9.80
C ALA A 27 7.59 14.11 8.88
N ARG A 28 7.75 14.73 7.71
CA ARG A 28 6.71 14.93 6.70
C ARG A 28 7.09 14.27 5.38
N LEU A 29 6.06 13.89 4.63
CA LEU A 29 6.20 13.43 3.25
C LEU A 29 6.54 14.62 2.35
N THR A 30 7.39 14.40 1.35
CA THR A 30 7.53 15.38 0.26
C THR A 30 6.25 15.37 -0.60
N VAL A 31 6.08 16.38 -1.45
CA VAL A 31 4.93 16.46 -2.37
C VAL A 31 4.84 15.22 -3.27
N ALA A 32 5.97 14.75 -3.79
CA ALA A 32 6.03 13.57 -4.66
C ALA A 32 5.68 12.28 -3.91
N GLU A 33 6.22 12.12 -2.71
CA GLU A 33 5.96 10.95 -1.86
C GLU A 33 4.50 10.87 -1.46
N ARG A 34 3.93 12.02 -1.11
CA ARG A 34 2.51 12.15 -0.83
C ARG A 34 1.66 11.71 -2.03
N GLN A 35 2.01 12.15 -3.24
CA GLN A 35 1.28 11.76 -4.44
C GLN A 35 1.36 10.25 -4.74
N ARG A 36 2.52 9.63 -4.55
CA ARG A 36 2.69 8.18 -4.71
C ARG A 36 1.90 7.39 -3.65
N LEU A 37 2.00 7.82 -2.38
CA LEU A 37 1.24 7.25 -1.26
C LEU A 37 -0.27 7.30 -1.53
N LEU A 38 -0.79 8.45 -1.97
CA LEU A 38 -2.21 8.62 -2.22
C LEU A 38 -2.69 7.79 -3.42
N THR A 39 -1.89 7.70 -4.47
CA THR A 39 -2.18 6.80 -5.61
C THR A 39 -2.33 5.36 -5.15
N ALA A 40 -1.36 4.85 -4.36
CA ALA A 40 -1.41 3.49 -3.83
C ALA A 40 -2.60 3.28 -2.87
N PHE A 41 -2.86 4.27 -2.00
CA PHE A 41 -4.01 4.30 -1.10
C PHE A 41 -5.35 4.13 -1.82
N TYR A 42 -5.60 4.92 -2.87
CA TYR A 42 -6.86 4.82 -3.60
C TYR A 42 -7.00 3.49 -4.34
N HIS A 43 -5.94 3.00 -4.97
CA HIS A 43 -5.97 1.69 -5.62
C HIS A 43 -6.31 0.57 -4.63
N SER A 44 -5.67 0.55 -3.46
CA SER A 44 -5.96 -0.41 -2.41
C SER A 44 -7.38 -0.27 -1.87
N TRP A 45 -7.86 0.96 -1.69
CA TRP A 45 -9.21 1.22 -1.20
C TRP A 45 -10.28 0.77 -2.20
N ASP A 46 -10.09 1.03 -3.49
CA ASP A 46 -11.02 0.59 -4.53
C ASP A 46 -11.08 -0.94 -4.62
N LEU A 47 -9.95 -1.63 -4.46
CA LEU A 47 -9.91 -3.09 -4.37
C LEU A 47 -10.64 -3.61 -3.12
N LEU A 48 -10.46 -2.97 -1.96
CA LEU A 48 -11.20 -3.31 -0.73
C LEU A 48 -12.71 -3.12 -0.90
N ARG A 49 -13.14 -2.03 -1.56
CA ARG A 49 -14.56 -1.81 -1.87
C ARG A 49 -15.12 -2.85 -2.83
N ASN A 50 -14.37 -3.20 -3.86
CA ASN A 50 -14.81 -4.17 -4.87
C ASN A 50 -14.96 -5.59 -4.30
N LEU A 51 -14.18 -5.95 -3.26
CA LEU A 51 -14.41 -7.20 -2.52
C LEU A 51 -15.82 -7.32 -1.93
N GLN A 52 -16.48 -6.20 -1.63
CA GLN A 52 -17.82 -6.17 -1.03
C GLN A 52 -18.94 -6.24 -2.08
N VAL A 53 -18.79 -5.52 -3.19
CA VAL A 53 -19.91 -5.17 -4.07
C VAL A 53 -20.27 -6.29 -5.03
N SER A 54 -19.27 -6.98 -5.59
CA SER A 54 -19.51 -7.89 -6.71
C SER A 54 -19.44 -9.37 -6.33
N GLY A 55 -18.76 -9.74 -5.23
CA GLY A 55 -18.34 -11.14 -5.02
C GLY A 55 -17.38 -11.66 -6.11
N GLU A 56 -17.21 -10.91 -7.20
CA GLU A 56 -16.18 -11.04 -8.19
C GLU A 56 -14.84 -10.73 -7.52
N ASN A 57 -14.12 -11.83 -7.32
CA ASN A 57 -12.73 -11.95 -6.97
C ASN A 57 -11.92 -10.67 -7.22
N ALA A 58 -11.50 -9.95 -6.18
CA ALA A 58 -10.36 -9.02 -6.32
C ALA A 58 -9.18 -9.71 -7.04
N ARG A 59 -9.08 -11.04 -6.91
CA ARG A 59 -8.20 -11.93 -7.67
C ARG A 59 -8.27 -11.78 -9.21
N SER A 60 -9.39 -11.37 -9.82
CA SER A 60 -9.48 -11.11 -11.27
C SER A 60 -8.99 -9.71 -11.66
N ALA A 61 -8.99 -8.75 -10.73
CA ALA A 61 -8.44 -7.41 -10.94
C ALA A 61 -6.92 -7.36 -10.74
N LEU A 62 -6.36 -8.23 -9.89
CA LEU A 62 -4.92 -8.27 -9.60
C LEU A 62 -4.02 -8.47 -10.84
N PRO A 63 -4.36 -9.33 -11.83
CA PRO A 63 -3.53 -9.52 -13.02
C PRO A 63 -3.45 -8.29 -13.93
N ALA A 64 -4.41 -7.36 -13.85
CA ALA A 64 -4.41 -6.13 -14.64
C ALA A 64 -3.49 -5.04 -14.05
N LEU A 65 -3.08 -5.19 -12.79
CA LEU A 65 -2.13 -4.28 -12.16
C LEU A 65 -0.72 -4.61 -12.65
N SER A 66 0.06 -3.56 -12.94
CA SER A 66 1.51 -3.74 -13.06
C SER A 66 2.06 -4.31 -11.74
N PRO A 67 3.11 -5.13 -11.77
CA PRO A 67 3.64 -5.68 -10.53
C PRO A 67 4.09 -4.60 -9.52
N ARG A 68 4.60 -3.44 -9.98
CA ARG A 68 4.88 -2.27 -9.13
C ARG A 68 3.63 -1.79 -8.41
N ALA A 69 2.51 -1.64 -9.12
CA ALA A 69 1.24 -1.24 -8.54
C ALA A 69 0.68 -2.31 -7.58
N LEU A 70 0.84 -3.60 -7.92
CA LEU A 70 0.45 -4.72 -7.07
C LEU A 70 1.22 -4.72 -5.74
N PHE A 71 2.54 -4.51 -5.82
CA PHE A 71 3.43 -4.48 -4.67
C PHE A 71 3.16 -3.25 -3.78
N LEU A 72 3.00 -2.06 -4.37
CA LEU A 72 2.58 -0.86 -3.65
C LEU A 72 1.20 -1.03 -2.99
N ALA A 73 0.25 -1.65 -3.68
CA ALA A 73 -1.06 -1.89 -3.11
C ALA A 73 -0.98 -2.89 -1.94
N PHE A 74 -0.17 -3.94 -2.06
CA PHE A 74 0.12 -4.89 -0.98
C PHE A 74 0.68 -4.19 0.27
N GLU A 75 1.74 -3.39 0.12
CA GLU A 75 2.34 -2.66 1.23
C GLU A 75 1.37 -1.65 1.86
N THR A 76 0.49 -1.07 1.06
CA THR A 76 -0.54 -0.14 1.55
C THR A 76 -1.55 -0.86 2.42
N VAL A 77 -2.01 -2.03 1.99
CA VAL A 77 -2.98 -2.84 2.74
C VAL A 77 -2.31 -3.44 4.00
N GLY A 78 -1.04 -3.84 3.90
CA GLY A 78 -0.23 -4.22 5.06
C GLY A 78 -0.11 -3.07 6.07
N PHE A 79 0.20 -1.86 5.60
CA PHE A 79 0.25 -0.66 6.44
C PHE A 79 -1.11 -0.37 7.11
N MET A 80 -2.21 -0.46 6.36
CA MET A 80 -3.56 -0.32 6.92
C MET A 80 -3.83 -1.35 8.02
N HIS A 81 -3.43 -2.60 7.81
CA HIS A 81 -3.62 -3.67 8.79
C HIS A 81 -2.78 -3.46 10.06
N ASP A 82 -1.50 -3.12 9.90
CA ASP A 82 -0.54 -3.11 11.01
C ASP A 82 -0.51 -1.79 11.79
N HIS A 83 -0.87 -0.67 11.14
CA HIS A 83 -0.63 0.67 11.69
C HIS A 83 -1.87 1.55 11.77
N VAL A 84 -2.97 1.21 11.10
CA VAL A 84 -4.21 1.99 11.15
C VAL A 84 -5.24 1.29 12.03
N GLU A 85 -5.45 1.84 13.23
CA GLU A 85 -6.41 1.30 14.18
C GLU A 85 -7.83 1.28 13.61
N GLU A 86 -8.65 0.33 14.03
CA GLU A 86 -10.02 0.17 13.53
C GLU A 86 -10.87 1.47 13.59
N PRO A 87 -10.86 2.27 14.68
CA PRO A 87 -11.60 3.53 14.71
C PRO A 87 -11.15 4.50 13.59
N TYR A 88 -9.86 4.50 13.26
CA TYR A 88 -9.30 5.31 12.18
C TYR A 88 -9.65 4.74 10.81
N MET A 89 -9.67 3.41 10.62
CA MET A 89 -10.15 2.78 9.40
C MET A 89 -11.62 3.12 9.12
N ARG A 90 -12.48 3.07 10.15
CA ARG A 90 -13.89 3.49 10.05
C ARG A 90 -14.02 4.97 9.74
N HIS A 91 -13.19 5.81 10.35
CA HIS A 91 -13.17 7.24 10.06
C HIS A 91 -12.77 7.52 8.59
N ILE A 92 -11.70 6.90 8.11
CA ILE A 92 -11.27 6.96 6.70
C ILE A 92 -12.40 6.49 5.78
N SER A 93 -13.07 5.40 6.13
CA SER A 93 -14.17 4.85 5.34
C SER A 93 -15.32 5.84 5.16
N ARG A 94 -15.72 6.54 6.24
CA ARG A 94 -16.74 7.59 6.18
C ARG A 94 -16.27 8.79 5.39
N LEU A 95 -15.01 9.20 5.53
CA LEU A 95 -14.47 10.31 4.75
C LEU A 95 -14.47 10.00 3.23
N LEU A 96 -14.30 8.74 2.82
CA LEU A 96 -14.32 8.32 1.42
C LEU A 96 -15.71 7.98 0.88
N GLY A 97 -16.58 7.43 1.73
CA GLY A 97 -17.93 6.97 1.37
C GLY A 97 -19.07 7.94 1.74
N GLY A 98 -18.73 9.09 2.33
CA GLY A 98 -19.70 9.98 2.98
C GLY A 98 -20.34 9.30 4.19
N ASP A 99 -21.68 9.29 4.25
CA ASP A 99 -22.41 8.66 5.37
C ASP A 99 -22.34 7.12 5.37
N ARG A 100 -21.70 6.50 4.38
CA ARG A 100 -21.58 5.03 4.28
C ARG A 100 -20.22 4.56 4.81
N ASP A 101 -20.23 4.00 6.02
CA ASP A 101 -19.11 3.25 6.59
C ASP A 101 -19.02 1.86 5.91
N VAL A 102 -18.26 1.79 4.81
CA VAL A 102 -17.99 0.53 4.08
C VAL A 102 -17.21 -0.43 4.97
N PHE A 103 -16.32 0.11 5.82
CA PHE A 103 -15.47 -0.68 6.71
C PHE A 103 -16.26 -1.41 7.78
N GLU A 104 -17.39 -0.86 8.25
CA GLU A 104 -18.31 -1.54 9.18
C GLU A 104 -18.76 -2.92 8.67
N LYS A 105 -18.92 -3.07 7.35
CA LYS A 105 -19.32 -4.33 6.72
C LYS A 105 -18.13 -5.20 6.31
N LEU A 106 -17.03 -4.59 5.88
CA LEU A 106 -15.82 -5.29 5.44
C LEU A 106 -15.05 -5.90 6.62
N GLY A 107 -14.88 -5.11 7.68
CA GLY A 107 -14.04 -5.40 8.82
C GLY A 107 -12.56 -5.61 8.46
N ILE A 108 -11.75 -5.84 9.50
CA ILE A 108 -10.31 -6.14 9.34
C ILE A 108 -10.06 -7.43 8.54
N ALA A 109 -11.01 -8.37 8.56
CA ALA A 109 -10.92 -9.62 7.80
C ALA A 109 -10.83 -9.39 6.29
N ALA A 110 -11.47 -8.34 5.75
CA ALA A 110 -11.35 -8.00 4.33
C ALA A 110 -9.94 -7.48 3.98
N VAL A 111 -9.33 -6.70 4.88
CA VAL A 111 -7.95 -6.20 4.74
C VAL A 111 -6.98 -7.38 4.68
N LEU A 112 -7.09 -8.31 5.63
CA LEU A 112 -6.31 -9.56 5.65
C LEU A 112 -6.52 -10.41 4.40
N ARG A 113 -7.78 -10.57 3.97
CA ARG A 113 -8.09 -11.33 2.74
C ARG A 113 -7.41 -10.71 1.52
N LEU A 114 -7.40 -9.38 1.42
CA LEU A 114 -6.74 -8.69 0.32
C LEU A 114 -5.21 -8.84 0.39
N CYS A 115 -4.60 -8.76 1.59
CA CYS A 115 -3.18 -9.07 1.79
C CYS A 115 -2.82 -10.49 1.30
N LEU A 116 -3.65 -11.49 1.59
CA LEU A 116 -3.41 -12.87 1.13
C LEU A 116 -3.48 -12.98 -0.39
N LEU A 117 -4.44 -12.32 -1.04
CA LEU A 117 -4.55 -12.32 -2.50
C LEU A 117 -3.36 -11.63 -3.17
N PHE A 118 -2.88 -10.53 -2.60
CA PHE A 118 -1.67 -9.88 -3.06
C PHE A 118 -0.45 -10.78 -2.88
N ASN A 119 -0.25 -11.37 -1.70
CA ASN A 119 0.86 -12.29 -1.44
C ASN A 119 0.89 -13.47 -2.43
N GLU A 120 -0.27 -14.07 -2.71
CA GLU A 120 -0.36 -15.15 -3.70
C GLU A 120 0.06 -14.68 -5.09
N ARG A 121 -0.43 -13.52 -5.53
CA ARG A 121 -0.09 -12.98 -6.85
C ARG A 121 1.38 -12.57 -6.94
N LEU A 122 1.92 -11.94 -5.90
CA LEU A 122 3.34 -11.60 -5.81
C LEU A 122 4.20 -12.87 -5.80
N GLY A 123 3.79 -13.91 -5.08
CA GLY A 123 4.45 -15.23 -5.10
C GLY A 123 4.50 -15.85 -6.49
N GLN A 124 3.38 -15.84 -7.22
CA GLN A 124 3.35 -16.29 -8.62
C GLN A 124 4.33 -15.50 -9.50
N LEU A 125 4.40 -14.17 -9.33
CA LEU A 125 5.36 -13.33 -10.05
C LEU A 125 6.81 -13.55 -9.61
N ALA A 126 7.03 -14.03 -8.39
CA ALA A 126 8.36 -14.33 -7.85
C ALA A 126 8.92 -15.65 -8.42
N GLU A 127 8.03 -16.59 -8.73
CA GLU A 127 8.34 -17.91 -9.29
C GLU A 127 8.41 -17.89 -10.83
N ASP A 128 7.72 -16.93 -11.47
CA ASP A 128 7.73 -16.75 -12.92
C ASP A 128 9.14 -16.35 -13.41
N GLU A 129 9.75 -17.22 -14.20
CA GLU A 129 11.10 -17.01 -14.73
C GLU A 129 11.21 -15.83 -15.71
N THR A 130 10.08 -15.41 -16.27
CA THR A 130 9.99 -14.27 -17.20
C THR A 130 9.63 -12.96 -16.52
N SER A 131 9.31 -13.01 -15.22
CA SER A 131 8.96 -11.85 -14.42
C SER A 131 10.21 -11.12 -13.95
N VAL A 132 10.23 -9.80 -14.15
CA VAL A 132 11.27 -8.91 -13.61
C VAL A 132 11.25 -8.82 -12.07
N TYR A 133 10.28 -9.47 -11.43
CA TYR A 133 10.11 -9.53 -9.98
C TYR A 133 10.50 -10.89 -9.39
N ARG A 134 11.16 -11.75 -10.17
CA ARG A 134 11.70 -13.03 -9.70
C ARG A 134 12.58 -12.82 -8.46
N GLY A 135 12.25 -13.48 -7.36
CA GLY A 135 13.06 -13.47 -6.14
C GLY A 135 12.97 -12.22 -5.25
N TYR A 136 11.88 -11.43 -5.32
CA TYR A 136 11.58 -10.23 -4.50
C TYR A 136 12.53 -9.93 -3.33
N CYS A 137 13.26 -8.81 -3.43
CA CYS A 137 14.12 -8.28 -2.37
C CYS A 137 13.64 -6.88 -1.96
N LEU A 138 13.34 -6.69 -0.66
CA LEU A 138 13.36 -5.34 -0.07
C LEU A 138 14.82 -4.91 0.12
N PRO A 139 15.15 -3.61 0.00
CA PRO A 139 16.47 -3.14 0.40
C PRO A 139 16.73 -3.43 1.90
N PRO A 140 17.96 -3.81 2.32
CA PRO A 140 18.26 -4.29 3.67
C PRO A 140 18.03 -3.32 4.85
N LYS A 141 17.52 -2.10 4.61
CA LYS A 141 17.36 -1.05 5.63
C LYS A 141 16.03 -0.30 5.53
N THR A 142 15.08 -0.90 4.84
CA THR A 142 13.81 -0.27 4.52
C THR A 142 12.80 -0.40 5.68
N PRO A 143 12.15 0.68 6.12
CA PRO A 143 11.04 0.60 7.05
C PRO A 143 9.87 -0.13 6.38
N LEU A 144 9.16 -0.96 7.14
CA LEU A 144 7.95 -1.60 6.65
C LEU A 144 6.87 -0.52 6.45
N GLY A 145 6.19 -0.56 5.31
CA GLY A 145 5.22 0.45 4.89
C GLY A 145 5.74 1.30 3.75
N LEU A 146 5.29 0.97 2.54
CA LEU A 146 5.34 1.77 1.31
C LEU A 146 6.67 2.43 0.98
N PHE A 147 7.75 1.66 0.97
CA PHE A 147 9.06 2.26 0.75
C PHE A 147 9.24 2.86 -0.64
N ALA A 148 8.58 2.28 -1.66
CA ALA A 148 8.54 2.83 -3.00
C ALA A 148 7.74 4.15 -3.10
N ALA A 149 7.12 4.61 -2.00
CA ALA A 149 6.63 5.98 -1.90
C ALA A 149 7.77 6.99 -1.70
N PHE A 150 8.92 6.61 -1.12
CA PHE A 150 10.03 7.53 -0.83
C PHE A 150 10.99 7.72 -1.99
N ASP A 151 11.44 8.95 -2.23
CA ASP A 151 12.28 9.29 -3.40
C ASP A 151 13.59 8.49 -3.44
N HIS A 152 14.32 8.44 -2.33
CA HIS A 152 15.61 7.74 -2.23
C HIS A 152 15.54 6.21 -2.37
N TRP A 153 14.37 5.62 -2.11
CA TRP A 153 14.13 4.19 -2.34
C TRP A 153 13.52 3.93 -3.72
N GLN A 154 12.86 4.91 -4.32
CA GLN A 154 12.39 4.83 -5.70
C GLN A 154 13.57 4.63 -6.66
N GLU A 155 14.65 5.40 -6.51
CA GLU A 155 15.86 5.25 -7.33
C GLU A 155 16.41 3.81 -7.23
N ILE A 156 16.49 3.27 -6.01
CA ILE A 156 16.91 1.89 -5.76
C ILE A 156 15.94 0.88 -6.39
N CYS A 157 14.63 1.13 -6.29
CA CYS A 157 13.62 0.29 -6.95
C CYS A 157 13.76 0.32 -8.48
N GLU A 158 14.05 1.48 -9.07
CA GLU A 158 14.20 1.62 -10.52
C GLU A 158 15.48 0.95 -11.02
N GLU A 159 16.55 1.01 -10.25
CA GLU A 159 17.78 0.25 -10.50
C GLU A 159 17.56 -1.27 -10.37
N LEU A 160 16.81 -1.71 -9.35
CA LEU A 160 16.59 -3.13 -9.08
C LEU A 160 15.54 -3.77 -9.99
N PHE A 161 14.47 -3.05 -10.32
CA PHE A 161 13.33 -3.57 -11.05
C PHE A 161 13.29 -3.14 -12.52
N GLY A 162 14.16 -2.22 -12.94
CA GLY A 162 14.38 -1.84 -14.34
C GLY A 162 13.15 -1.23 -15.02
N GLU A 163 13.22 0.05 -15.37
CA GLU A 163 12.26 0.66 -16.28
C GLU A 163 12.34 0.03 -17.68
N PHE A 164 11.29 -0.70 -18.08
CA PHE A 164 10.65 -0.65 -19.40
C PHE A 164 9.15 -0.93 -19.28
#